data_AF-A0A955B186-F1
#
_entry.id   AF-A0A955B186-F1
#
_cell.length_a   1.000
_cell.length_b   1.000
_cell.length_c   1.000
_cell.angle_alpha   90.00
_cell.angle_beta   90.00
_cell.angle_gamma   90.00
#
_symmetry.space_group_name_H-M   'P 1'
#
loop_
_entity.id
_entity.type
_entity.pdbx_description
1 polymer ?
#
loop_
_entity_poly.entity_id
_entity_poly.type
_entity_poly.pdbx_seq_one_letter_code
_entity_poly.pdbx_strand_id
1 'polypeptide(L)'
;DLVMGTFSKSFASLGGFVAGPAHVIHYMRHHARSLIFSASIPPSAAAAALAALDVIESEPQLRTIIDAISDHGAQPVSDVDCGLESADLDGAFPEGFYSSTNQRTAVRVDGAWIEVANQEMDCGVVVDPAAGTARCVAMTEIRRGELVVIGHRGVRVFPLERSQQRQSFEFMNSAVSTEKPKAVAVRQIAAELRRIRDGGGKALLVGGPAIIHTGSGPHLCELIRMGFVHRLFAGNALAAHDIEQAMFGTSLGVQLASGDIIEAGHEHHLRAINRVRRAGGIRQAVDSGLIASGVMHACVEHGVDFVLAGSIRDDGPLPEVITDVLEAQRQMRAKLAGVEFCLMIATTLHSIAVGNLLPAWVRVACVDINPSTVIKLNDRGSFQTVGIVTDVEPFLSSLLRELK
;
A
#
# COMPACT_ATOMS: atom_id res chain seq x y z
N ASP A 1 30.03 -9.81 25.77
CA ASP A 1 29.67 -10.75 24.70
C ASP A 1 30.85 -11.12 23.82
N LEU A 2 30.75 -12.26 23.13
CA LEU A 2 31.72 -12.74 22.17
C LEU A 2 31.09 -12.73 20.77
N VAL A 3 31.79 -12.16 19.80
CA VAL A 3 31.41 -12.17 18.39
C VAL A 3 32.39 -13.06 17.66
N MET A 4 31.90 -14.03 16.89
CA MET A 4 32.75 -14.91 16.10
C MET A 4 32.27 -14.99 14.66
N GLY A 5 33.19 -15.23 13.74
CA GLY A 5 32.88 -15.34 12.32
C GLY A 5 33.94 -16.11 11.56
N THR A 6 33.60 -16.55 10.35
CA THR A 6 34.52 -17.28 9.46
C THR A 6 34.95 -16.41 8.30
N PHE A 7 36.24 -16.43 7.99
CA PHE A 7 36.78 -15.67 6.87
C PHE A 7 36.43 -16.30 5.51
N SER A 8 36.10 -17.59 5.48
CA SER A 8 35.80 -18.33 4.24
C SER A 8 34.46 -17.98 3.61
N LYS A 9 33.55 -17.38 4.38
CA LYS A 9 32.23 -16.95 3.90
C LYS A 9 32.12 -15.44 3.79
N SER A 10 32.83 -14.69 4.64
CA SER A 10 32.70 -13.24 4.70
C SER A 10 33.81 -12.49 3.96
N PHE A 11 35.02 -13.04 3.87
CA PHE A 11 36.20 -12.33 3.34
C PHE A 11 36.94 -13.10 2.24
N ALA A 12 36.31 -14.15 1.70
CA ALA A 12 36.93 -15.07 0.73
C ALA A 12 38.34 -15.54 1.14
N SER A 13 38.58 -15.69 2.44
CA SER A 13 39.89 -16.03 3.03
C SER A 13 39.77 -17.25 3.96
N LEU A 14 40.88 -17.75 4.51
CA LEU A 14 40.90 -18.94 5.34
C LEU A 14 41.00 -18.58 6.83
N GLY A 15 40.20 -19.24 7.67
CA GLY A 15 40.19 -19.05 9.12
C GLY A 15 38.93 -18.35 9.62
N GLY A 16 39.07 -17.58 10.69
CA GLY A 16 37.98 -16.85 11.33
C GLY A 16 38.46 -15.97 12.47
N PHE A 17 37.54 -15.27 13.11
CA PHE A 17 37.83 -14.42 14.24
C PHE A 17 36.92 -14.73 15.42
N VAL A 18 37.41 -14.39 16.61
CA VAL A 18 36.62 -14.26 17.84
C VAL A 18 37.03 -12.94 18.47
N ALA A 19 36.05 -12.05 18.71
CA ALA A 19 36.22 -10.74 19.31
C ALA A 19 35.39 -10.65 20.59
N GLY A 20 35.91 -9.97 21.60
CA GLY A 20 35.24 -9.78 22.89
C GLY A 20 36.17 -9.15 23.92
N PRO A 21 35.74 -9.02 25.19
CA PRO A 21 36.53 -8.41 26.23
C PRO A 21 37.91 -9.07 26.38
N ALA A 22 38.96 -8.25 26.56
CA ALA A 22 40.35 -8.70 26.52
C ALA A 22 40.65 -9.86 27.48
N HIS A 23 40.10 -9.83 28.69
CA HIS A 23 40.29 -10.90 29.68
C HIS A 23 39.66 -12.24 29.22
N VAL A 24 38.55 -12.20 28.49
CA VAL A 24 37.89 -13.40 27.93
C VAL A 24 38.70 -13.98 26.79
N ILE A 25 39.16 -13.15 25.84
CA ILE A 25 40.00 -13.60 24.72
C ILE A 25 41.32 -14.17 25.24
N HIS A 26 41.93 -13.55 26.25
CA HIS A 26 43.14 -14.05 26.88
C HIS A 26 42.93 -15.41 27.54
N TYR A 27 41.83 -15.58 28.28
CA TYR A 27 41.46 -16.86 28.87
C TYR A 27 41.29 -17.95 27.80
N MET A 28 40.53 -17.65 26.74
CA MET A 28 40.28 -18.58 25.63
C MET A 28 41.57 -18.99 24.91
N ARG A 29 42.50 -18.07 24.66
CA ARG A 29 43.78 -18.39 24.00
C ARG A 29 44.58 -19.46 24.74
N HIS A 30 44.51 -19.49 26.07
CA HIS A 30 45.30 -20.39 26.91
C HIS A 30 44.55 -21.64 27.36
N HIS A 31 43.21 -21.61 27.36
CA HIS A 31 42.38 -22.70 27.91
C HIS A 31 41.53 -23.41 26.85
N ALA A 32 41.34 -22.85 25.65
CA ALA A 32 40.59 -23.52 24.60
C ALA A 32 41.46 -24.58 23.91
N ARG A 33 41.05 -25.85 24.04
CA ARG A 33 41.70 -27.00 23.40
C ARG A 33 41.94 -26.80 21.90
N SER A 34 41.03 -26.09 21.24
CA SER A 34 41.08 -25.77 19.81
C SER A 34 42.21 -24.81 19.43
N LEU A 35 42.70 -23.98 20.37
CA LEU A 35 43.78 -23.01 20.17
C LEU A 35 45.16 -23.58 20.53
N ILE A 36 45.22 -24.51 21.48
CA ILE A 36 46.47 -25.15 21.94
C ILE A 36 47.21 -25.87 20.79
N PHE A 37 46.49 -26.35 19.78
CA PHE A 37 47.03 -27.04 18.61
C PHE A 37 46.78 -26.28 17.29
N SER A 38 46.42 -25.00 17.36
CA SER A 38 46.11 -24.20 16.17
C SER A 38 47.37 -23.62 15.55
N ALA A 39 47.52 -23.76 14.23
CA ALA A 39 48.56 -23.08 13.48
C ALA A 39 48.15 -21.63 13.15
N SER A 40 49.12 -20.72 13.14
CA SER A 40 48.90 -19.33 12.72
C SER A 40 48.32 -19.28 11.30
N ILE A 41 47.45 -18.30 11.06
CA ILE A 41 46.92 -18.02 9.73
C ILE A 41 48.07 -17.76 8.73
N PRO A 42 48.03 -18.32 7.51
CA PRO A 42 49.03 -18.01 6.49
C PRO A 42 49.07 -16.50 6.21
N PRO A 43 50.26 -15.88 6.05
CA PRO A 43 50.37 -14.44 5.80
C PRO A 43 49.53 -13.94 4.62
N SER A 44 49.42 -14.73 3.55
CA SER A 44 48.58 -14.42 2.38
C SER A 44 47.08 -14.38 2.70
N ALA A 45 46.59 -15.28 3.56
CA ALA A 45 45.20 -15.30 3.99
C ALA A 45 44.89 -14.15 4.95
N ALA A 46 45.84 -13.80 5.84
CA ALA A 46 45.71 -12.62 6.70
C ALA A 46 45.66 -11.33 5.88
N ALA A 47 46.56 -11.18 4.88
CA ALA A 47 46.56 -10.03 3.99
C ALA A 47 45.28 -9.92 3.16
N ALA A 48 44.73 -11.05 2.67
CA ALA A 48 43.46 -11.07 1.95
C ALA A 48 42.28 -10.65 2.84
N ALA A 49 42.25 -11.11 4.09
CA ALA A 49 41.22 -10.71 5.04
C ALA A 49 41.33 -9.22 5.42
N LEU A 50 42.55 -8.71 5.59
CA LEU A 50 42.80 -7.29 5.85
C LEU A 50 42.37 -6.41 4.68
N ALA A 51 42.78 -6.75 3.45
CA ALA A 51 42.39 -6.00 2.26
C ALA A 51 40.87 -6.01 2.04
N ALA A 52 40.20 -7.13 2.33
CA ALA A 52 38.75 -7.21 2.25
C ALA A 52 38.07 -6.35 3.34
N LEU A 53 38.65 -6.23 4.55
CA LEU A 53 38.18 -5.26 5.55
C LEU A 53 38.38 -3.82 5.08
N ASP A 54 39.55 -3.49 4.53
CA ASP A 54 39.85 -2.16 4.02
C ASP A 54 38.87 -1.77 2.89
N VAL A 55 38.54 -2.71 2.00
CA VAL A 55 37.52 -2.54 0.95
C VAL A 55 36.14 -2.33 1.57
N ILE A 56 35.74 -3.13 2.55
CA ILE A 56 34.45 -2.98 3.25
C ILE A 56 34.33 -1.62 3.95
N GLU A 57 35.43 -1.11 4.53
CA GLU A 57 35.47 0.21 5.19
C GLU A 57 35.51 1.38 4.19
N SER A 58 36.19 1.19 3.05
CA SER A 58 36.43 2.26 2.08
C SER A 58 35.42 2.30 0.92
N GLU A 59 34.68 1.22 0.65
CA GLU A 59 33.73 1.16 -0.46
C GLU A 59 32.30 1.50 -0.03
N PRO A 60 31.77 2.69 -0.38
CA PRO A 60 30.39 3.06 -0.08
C PRO A 60 29.37 2.15 -0.77
N GLN A 61 29.77 1.42 -1.81
CA GLN A 61 28.93 0.48 -2.56
C GLN A 61 28.41 -0.67 -1.68
N LEU A 62 29.18 -1.09 -0.66
CA LEU A 62 28.72 -2.14 0.25
C LEU A 62 27.56 -1.65 1.13
N ARG A 63 27.55 -0.37 1.53
CA ARG A 63 26.39 0.23 2.21
C ARG A 63 25.17 0.19 1.30
N THR A 64 25.33 0.58 0.04
CA THR A 64 24.25 0.49 -0.96
C THR A 64 23.72 -0.94 -1.12
N ILE A 65 24.59 -1.95 -1.10
CA ILE A 65 24.18 -3.36 -1.17
C ILE A 65 23.39 -3.74 0.10
N ILE A 66 23.89 -3.40 1.29
CA ILE A 66 23.21 -3.67 2.56
C ILE A 66 21.83 -3.02 2.60
N ASP A 67 21.74 -1.75 2.19
CA ASP A 67 20.48 -1.00 2.09
C ASP A 67 19.50 -1.74 1.17
N ALA A 68 19.94 -2.16 -0.02
CA ALA A 68 19.10 -2.87 -0.99
C ALA A 68 18.64 -4.25 -0.52
N ILE A 69 19.46 -5.01 0.21
CA ILE A 69 19.08 -6.34 0.70
C ILE A 69 18.24 -6.28 1.99
N SER A 70 18.31 -5.18 2.75
CA SER A 70 17.51 -4.98 3.97
C SER A 70 16.01 -4.98 3.67
N ASP A 71 15.59 -4.38 2.56
CA ASP A 71 14.20 -4.41 2.07
C ASP A 71 13.70 -5.83 1.72
N HIS A 72 14.62 -6.78 1.56
CA HIS A 72 14.33 -8.18 1.32
C HIS A 72 14.43 -9.04 2.59
N GLY A 73 14.53 -8.41 3.76
CA GLY A 73 14.54 -9.09 5.06
C GLY A 73 15.92 -9.57 5.50
N ALA A 74 17.01 -9.18 4.82
CA ALA A 74 18.35 -9.39 5.34
C ALA A 74 18.59 -8.51 6.57
N GLN A 75 19.12 -9.09 7.65
CA GLN A 75 19.32 -8.37 8.92
C GLN A 75 20.79 -8.39 9.34
N PRO A 76 21.36 -7.25 9.77
CA PRO A 76 22.62 -7.24 10.49
C PRO A 76 22.49 -8.07 11.78
N VAL A 77 23.49 -8.92 12.06
CA VAL A 77 23.53 -9.72 13.31
C VAL A 77 23.78 -8.83 14.53
N SER A 78 24.30 -7.61 14.34
CA SER A 78 24.50 -6.65 15.42
C SER A 78 23.23 -5.87 15.71
N ASP A 79 22.72 -6.10 16.92
CA ASP A 79 21.57 -5.50 17.54
C ASP A 79 21.89 -4.05 18.00
N VAL A 80 21.98 -3.12 17.05
CA VAL A 80 22.26 -1.70 17.28
C VAL A 80 20.99 -0.86 17.15
N ASP A 81 20.89 0.18 17.97
CA ASP A 81 19.78 1.12 17.90
C ASP A 81 19.85 1.97 16.62
N CYS A 82 18.68 2.40 16.14
CA CYS A 82 18.57 3.20 14.94
C CYS A 82 19.18 4.60 15.13
N GLY A 83 19.61 5.20 14.03
CA GLY A 83 19.98 6.61 14.04
C GLY A 83 18.71 7.46 14.10
N LEU A 84 18.70 8.49 14.93
CA LEU A 84 17.61 9.46 15.03
C LEU A 84 18.15 10.86 14.80
N GLU A 85 17.46 11.63 13.97
CA GLU A 85 17.77 13.03 13.73
C GLU A 85 16.50 13.87 13.80
N SER A 86 16.59 15.05 14.40
CA SER A 86 15.46 15.98 14.49
C SER A 86 15.22 16.61 13.12
N ALA A 87 13.97 16.63 12.66
CA ALA A 87 13.60 17.43 11.50
C ALA A 87 13.88 18.92 11.78
N ASP A 88 14.55 19.59 10.86
CA ASP A 88 14.96 20.99 10.97
C ASP A 88 13.96 21.95 10.32
N LEU A 89 13.13 21.43 9.40
CA LEU A 89 12.12 22.16 8.64
C LEU A 89 10.78 21.39 8.58
N ASP A 90 9.66 22.11 8.74
CA ASP A 90 8.33 21.56 8.50
C ASP A 90 8.20 21.10 7.04
N GLY A 91 7.69 19.89 6.82
CA GLY A 91 7.50 19.36 5.48
C GLY A 91 8.76 18.78 4.82
N ALA A 92 9.89 18.67 5.54
CA ALA A 92 11.12 18.06 5.04
C ALA A 92 11.76 17.12 6.08
N PHE A 93 12.23 15.97 5.61
CA PHE A 93 12.99 15.04 6.45
C PHE A 93 14.48 15.45 6.49
N PRO A 94 15.21 15.10 7.58
CA PRO A 94 16.65 15.26 7.62
C PRO A 94 17.36 14.42 6.54
N GLU A 95 18.59 14.80 6.21
CA GLU A 95 19.38 14.09 5.20
C GLU A 95 19.66 12.64 5.64
N GLY A 96 19.55 11.70 4.69
CA GLY A 96 19.76 10.28 4.98
C GLY A 96 18.62 9.62 5.76
N PHE A 97 17.42 10.21 5.83
CA PHE A 97 16.24 9.57 6.40
C PHE A 97 15.96 8.20 5.80
N TYR A 98 15.43 7.29 6.62
CA TYR A 98 14.92 6.01 6.15
C TYR A 98 13.58 6.21 5.43
N SER A 99 13.52 5.84 4.15
CA SER A 99 12.29 5.80 3.37
C SER A 99 11.60 4.46 3.56
N SER A 100 10.39 4.47 4.12
CA SER A 100 9.65 3.25 4.44
C SER A 100 9.18 2.48 3.20
N THR A 101 9.05 1.17 3.36
CA THR A 101 8.31 0.30 2.43
C THR A 101 6.85 0.16 2.88
N ASN A 102 6.02 -0.55 2.11
CA ASN A 102 4.67 -0.93 2.57
C ASN A 102 4.67 -2.18 3.47
N GLN A 103 5.81 -2.81 3.71
CA GLN A 103 5.92 -4.01 4.53
C GLN A 103 5.96 -3.64 6.01
N ARG A 104 5.50 -4.55 6.88
CA ARG A 104 5.57 -4.35 8.33
C ARG A 104 7.02 -4.07 8.74
N THR A 105 7.21 -3.00 9.51
CA THR A 105 8.54 -2.53 9.92
C THR A 105 8.60 -2.39 11.45
N ALA A 106 9.74 -2.70 12.05
CA ALA A 106 10.07 -2.37 13.43
C ALA A 106 11.40 -1.62 13.49
N VAL A 107 11.53 -0.73 14.46
CA VAL A 107 12.76 0.04 14.70
C VAL A 107 13.24 -0.19 16.12
N ARG A 108 14.56 -0.18 16.32
CA ARG A 108 15.17 -0.43 17.61
C ARG A 108 15.62 0.87 18.26
N VAL A 109 15.09 1.17 19.45
CA VAL A 109 15.35 2.41 20.19
C VAL A 109 15.61 2.02 21.64
N ASP A 110 16.71 2.51 22.22
CA ASP A 110 17.15 2.20 23.58
C ASP A 110 17.14 0.69 23.91
N GLY A 111 17.60 -0.13 22.97
CA GLY A 111 17.65 -1.58 23.09
C GLY A 111 16.32 -2.33 22.89
N ALA A 112 15.21 -1.63 22.69
CA ALA A 112 13.88 -2.22 22.50
C ALA A 112 13.40 -2.12 21.05
N TRP A 113 12.77 -3.18 20.54
CA TRP A 113 12.11 -3.17 19.23
C TRP A 113 10.71 -2.60 19.35
N ILE A 114 10.45 -1.54 18.60
CA ILE A 114 9.17 -0.82 18.52
C ILE A 114 8.57 -1.08 17.14
N GLU A 115 7.33 -1.54 17.09
CA GLU A 115 6.60 -1.70 15.82
C GLU A 115 6.19 -0.34 15.25
N VAL A 116 6.39 -0.14 13.95
CA VAL A 116 6.04 1.09 13.26
C VAL A 116 4.54 1.06 12.91
N ALA A 117 3.78 1.98 13.49
CA ALA A 117 2.36 2.17 13.20
C ALA A 117 2.13 2.90 11.87
N ASN A 118 0.90 2.82 11.34
CA ASN A 118 0.46 3.48 10.11
C ASN A 118 1.33 3.15 8.88
N GLN A 119 1.80 1.91 8.76
CA GLN A 119 2.72 1.50 7.71
C GLN A 119 2.24 1.92 6.31
N GLU A 120 3.09 2.68 5.62
CA GLU A 120 2.88 3.25 4.29
C GLU A 120 4.23 3.29 3.58
N MET A 121 4.27 3.11 2.26
CA MET A 121 5.50 3.30 1.49
C MET A 121 5.82 4.80 1.31
N ASP A 122 7.05 5.11 0.93
CA ASP A 122 7.48 6.48 0.58
C ASP A 122 7.25 7.51 1.71
N CYS A 123 7.31 7.06 2.96
CA CYS A 123 7.17 7.87 4.17
C CYS A 123 8.46 7.86 4.99
N GLY A 124 8.59 8.83 5.91
CA GLY A 124 9.60 8.79 6.97
C GLY A 124 9.07 8.04 8.18
N VAL A 125 9.96 7.51 9.02
CA VAL A 125 9.58 6.91 10.31
C VAL A 125 9.91 7.89 11.43
N VAL A 126 8.88 8.38 12.12
CA VAL A 126 9.04 9.25 13.30
C VAL A 126 8.96 8.39 14.56
N VAL A 127 9.87 8.66 15.49
CA VAL A 127 9.96 8.00 16.79
C VAL A 127 9.67 9.01 17.89
N ASP A 128 8.85 8.60 18.85
CA ASP A 128 8.72 9.27 20.15
C ASP A 128 9.33 8.35 21.23
N PRO A 129 10.58 8.61 21.66
CA PRO A 129 11.23 7.80 22.68
C PRO A 129 10.55 7.87 24.04
N ALA A 130 9.90 8.99 24.37
CA ALA A 130 9.21 9.16 25.66
C ALA A 130 7.92 8.32 25.72
N ALA A 131 7.20 8.24 24.61
CA ALA A 131 6.02 7.38 24.49
C ALA A 131 6.36 5.92 24.13
N GLY A 132 7.58 5.64 23.66
CA GLY A 132 7.98 4.32 23.16
C GLY A 132 7.22 3.92 21.89
N THR A 133 6.95 4.87 21.01
CA THR A 133 6.16 4.65 19.78
C THR A 133 6.92 5.05 18.53
N ALA A 134 6.59 4.41 17.40
CA ALA A 134 7.09 4.75 16.08
C ALA A 134 5.93 4.72 15.07
N ARG A 135 5.96 5.62 14.08
CA ARG A 135 4.92 5.68 13.04
C ARG A 135 5.47 6.16 11.71
N CYS A 136 4.90 5.69 10.61
CA CYS A 136 5.10 6.31 9.30
C CYS A 136 4.43 7.68 9.25
N VAL A 137 5.09 8.63 8.61
CA VAL A 137 4.65 10.02 8.42
C VAL A 137 4.92 10.43 6.99
N ALA A 138 3.93 11.01 6.32
CA ALA A 138 4.15 11.59 5.00
C ALA A 138 5.07 12.80 5.11
N MET A 139 5.89 13.04 4.08
CA MET A 139 6.85 14.15 4.06
C MET A 139 6.18 15.50 4.33
N THR A 140 4.98 15.73 3.80
CA THR A 140 4.23 16.98 4.00
C THR A 140 3.67 17.16 5.42
N GLU A 141 3.69 16.13 6.26
CA GLU A 141 3.13 16.14 7.62
C GLU A 141 4.18 16.23 8.73
N ILE A 142 5.47 16.06 8.39
CA ILE A 142 6.57 16.18 9.37
C ILE A 142 6.62 17.60 9.93
N ARG A 143 6.84 17.70 11.25
CA ARG A 143 7.06 18.96 11.96
C ARG A 143 8.49 19.07 12.43
N ARG A 144 9.01 20.29 12.39
CA ARG A 144 10.31 20.63 12.98
C ARG A 144 10.36 20.14 14.44
N GLY A 145 11.43 19.45 14.80
CA GLY A 145 11.65 18.88 16.12
C GLY A 145 11.26 17.41 16.26
N GLU A 146 10.48 16.83 15.33
CA GLU A 146 10.18 15.40 15.36
C GLU A 146 11.43 14.58 15.04
N LEU A 147 11.66 13.49 15.79
CA LEU A 147 12.81 12.61 15.60
C LEU A 147 12.51 11.59 14.50
N VAL A 148 13.29 11.66 13.42
CA VAL A 148 13.15 10.81 12.24
C VAL A 148 14.26 9.77 12.22
N VAL A 149 13.93 8.54 11.86
CA VAL A 149 14.91 7.47 11.65
C VAL A 149 15.79 7.78 10.44
N ILE A 150 17.11 7.70 10.61
CA ILE A 150 18.10 7.87 9.55
C ILE A 150 18.88 6.56 9.28
N GLY A 151 19.15 6.30 8.01
CA GLY A 151 19.81 5.08 7.53
C GLY A 151 19.03 3.79 7.85
N HIS A 152 19.69 2.64 7.67
CA HIS A 152 19.05 1.32 7.80
C HIS A 152 19.43 0.58 9.09
N ARG A 153 20.28 1.17 9.93
CA ARG A 153 20.68 0.53 11.20
C ARG A 153 19.48 0.49 12.16
N GLY A 154 19.32 -0.62 12.88
CA GLY A 154 18.23 -0.77 13.84
C GLY A 154 16.84 -0.74 13.18
N VAL A 155 16.74 -0.94 11.87
CA VAL A 155 15.47 -1.09 11.15
C VAL A 155 15.30 -2.55 10.76
N ARG A 156 14.10 -3.09 10.98
CA ARG A 156 13.74 -4.46 10.63
C ARG A 156 12.48 -4.45 9.79
N VAL A 157 12.59 -4.86 8.54
CA VAL A 157 11.45 -5.08 7.65
C VAL A 157 11.04 -6.55 7.71
N PHE A 158 9.74 -6.82 7.74
CA PHE A 158 9.14 -8.16 7.71
C PHE A 158 8.38 -8.34 6.39
N PRO A 159 9.07 -8.77 5.31
CA PRO A 159 8.41 -9.03 4.04
C PRO A 159 7.40 -10.16 4.17
N LEU A 160 6.22 -9.99 3.57
CA LEU A 160 5.26 -11.09 3.45
C LEU A 160 5.85 -12.24 2.62
N GLU A 161 5.69 -13.47 3.12
CA GLU A 161 6.21 -14.68 2.48
C GLU A 161 5.74 -14.78 1.03
N ARG A 162 6.70 -14.97 0.12
CA ARG A 162 6.42 -15.20 -1.29
C ARG A 162 6.18 -16.69 -1.48
N SER A 163 5.01 -17.08 -1.98
CA SER A 163 4.81 -18.43 -2.50
C SER A 163 5.61 -18.59 -3.80
N GLN A 164 6.90 -18.92 -3.71
CA GLN A 164 7.73 -19.25 -4.87
C GLN A 164 8.04 -20.75 -4.87
N GLN A 165 7.07 -21.55 -5.31
CA GLN A 165 7.43 -22.73 -6.09
C GLN A 165 7.47 -22.28 -7.55
N ARG A 166 8.59 -21.72 -7.99
CA ARG A 166 8.84 -21.48 -9.42
C ARG A 166 9.34 -22.78 -10.02
N GLN A 167 8.59 -23.37 -10.94
CA GLN A 167 9.13 -24.45 -11.78
C GLN A 167 10.12 -23.86 -12.79
N SER A 168 11.10 -24.67 -13.22
CA SER A 168 12.16 -24.23 -14.14
C SER A 168 11.64 -23.72 -15.49
N PHE A 169 10.40 -24.07 -15.87
CA PHE A 169 9.74 -23.61 -17.09
C PHE A 169 8.22 -23.57 -16.90
N GLU A 170 7.58 -22.43 -17.18
CA GLU A 170 6.13 -22.22 -17.06
C GLU A 170 5.62 -21.25 -18.14
N PHE A 171 4.43 -21.50 -18.67
CA PHE A 171 3.69 -20.56 -19.53
C PHE A 171 2.74 -19.70 -18.68
N MET A 172 2.40 -18.50 -19.16
CA MET A 172 1.39 -17.61 -18.53
C MET A 172 1.71 -17.14 -17.10
N ASN A 173 3.00 -17.02 -16.76
CA ASN A 173 3.47 -16.58 -15.45
C ASN A 173 3.39 -15.06 -15.20
N SER A 174 3.01 -14.26 -16.22
CA SER A 174 2.92 -12.81 -16.06
C SER A 174 1.90 -12.46 -14.99
N ALA A 175 2.18 -11.48 -14.12
CA ALA A 175 1.24 -11.10 -13.06
C ALA A 175 -0.10 -10.60 -13.66
N VAL A 176 -0.02 -9.85 -14.76
CA VAL A 176 -1.16 -9.29 -15.50
C VAL A 176 -1.26 -9.92 -16.88
N SER A 177 -2.44 -10.41 -17.26
CA SER A 177 -2.74 -10.87 -18.63
C SER A 177 -4.25 -10.90 -18.87
N THR A 178 -4.66 -10.56 -20.10
CA THR A 178 -6.04 -10.66 -20.58
C THR A 178 -6.50 -12.10 -20.78
N GLU A 179 -5.57 -13.04 -20.94
CA GLU A 179 -5.78 -14.44 -21.30
C GLU A 179 -5.83 -15.37 -20.08
N LYS A 180 -5.79 -14.83 -18.86
CA LYS A 180 -5.97 -15.64 -17.65
C LYS A 180 -7.44 -16.04 -17.43
N PRO A 181 -7.70 -17.25 -16.90
CA PRO A 181 -9.05 -17.67 -16.51
C PRO A 181 -9.67 -16.75 -15.44
N LYS A 182 -10.50 -15.79 -15.87
CA LYS A 182 -11.07 -14.75 -15.00
C LYS A 182 -12.00 -15.32 -13.92
N ALA A 183 -12.74 -16.38 -14.21
CA ALA A 183 -13.69 -16.98 -13.28
C ALA A 183 -13.04 -17.48 -11.97
N VAL A 184 -11.79 -17.95 -12.04
CA VAL A 184 -11.05 -18.37 -10.84
C VAL A 184 -10.74 -17.17 -9.94
N ALA A 185 -10.25 -16.08 -10.53
CA ALA A 185 -9.95 -14.86 -9.79
C ALA A 185 -11.22 -14.24 -9.18
N VAL A 186 -12.34 -14.22 -9.92
CA VAL A 186 -13.63 -13.74 -9.42
C VAL A 186 -14.11 -14.56 -8.22
N ARG A 187 -14.00 -15.90 -8.27
CA ARG A 187 -14.33 -16.77 -7.12
C ARG A 187 -13.47 -16.50 -5.90
N GLN A 188 -12.16 -16.27 -6.10
CA GLN A 188 -11.24 -15.94 -5.01
C GLN A 188 -11.59 -14.59 -4.37
N ILE A 189 -11.90 -13.57 -5.19
CA ILE A 189 -12.36 -12.27 -4.71
C ILE A 189 -13.67 -12.42 -3.92
N ALA A 190 -14.63 -13.19 -4.44
CA ALA A 190 -15.90 -13.44 -3.76
C ALA A 190 -15.71 -14.13 -2.40
N ALA A 191 -14.83 -15.13 -2.33
CA ALA A 191 -14.51 -15.84 -1.09
C ALA A 191 -13.86 -14.92 -0.05
N GLU A 192 -12.94 -14.03 -0.46
CA GLU A 192 -12.34 -13.06 0.44
C GLU A 192 -13.33 -12.01 0.94
N LEU A 193 -14.21 -11.50 0.08
CA LEU A 193 -15.26 -10.56 0.48
C LEU A 193 -16.21 -11.19 1.51
N ARG A 194 -16.60 -12.47 1.32
CA ARG A 194 -17.37 -13.22 2.32
C ARG A 194 -16.62 -13.36 3.64
N ARG A 195 -15.36 -13.80 3.60
CA ARG A 195 -14.52 -13.95 4.81
C ARG A 195 -14.45 -12.65 5.61
N ILE A 196 -14.27 -11.52 4.94
CA ILE A 196 -14.12 -10.22 5.58
C ILE A 196 -15.43 -9.76 6.20
N ARG A 197 -16.54 -9.84 5.45
CA ARG A 197 -17.87 -9.49 5.97
C ARG A 197 -18.23 -10.36 7.17
N ASP A 198 -18.05 -11.68 7.07
CA ASP A 198 -18.43 -12.63 8.11
C ASP A 198 -17.50 -12.53 9.34
N GLY A 199 -16.25 -12.08 9.14
CA GLY A 199 -15.28 -11.80 10.19
C GLY A 199 -15.38 -10.40 10.81
N GLY A 200 -16.27 -9.53 10.32
CA GLY A 200 -16.41 -8.14 10.80
C GLY A 200 -15.30 -7.18 10.35
N GLY A 201 -14.48 -7.59 9.38
CA GLY A 201 -13.47 -6.74 8.74
C GLY A 201 -14.09 -5.74 7.76
N LYS A 202 -13.30 -4.77 7.28
CA LYS A 202 -13.79 -3.75 6.33
C LYS A 202 -13.22 -3.98 4.93
N ALA A 203 -14.09 -3.87 3.94
CA ALA A 203 -13.72 -3.84 2.53
C ALA A 203 -13.91 -2.42 1.96
N LEU A 204 -12.88 -1.93 1.28
CA LEU A 204 -12.85 -0.66 0.56
C LEU A 204 -13.10 -0.91 -0.92
N LEU A 205 -13.95 -0.08 -1.54
CA LEU A 205 -14.04 0.03 -2.99
C LEU A 205 -13.46 1.36 -3.47
N VAL A 206 -12.60 1.31 -4.47
CA VAL A 206 -12.06 2.49 -5.16
C VAL A 206 -12.63 2.53 -6.57
N GLY A 207 -13.50 3.50 -6.86
CA GLY A 207 -14.33 3.48 -8.06
C GLY A 207 -14.12 4.67 -9.00
N GLY A 208 -14.16 4.39 -10.31
CA GLY A 208 -14.21 5.41 -11.37
C GLY A 208 -15.58 5.54 -12.03
N PRO A 209 -15.81 6.63 -12.79
CA PRO A 209 -17.11 6.90 -13.42
C PRO A 209 -17.50 5.86 -14.48
N ALA A 210 -16.55 5.08 -15.00
CA ALA A 210 -16.81 3.98 -15.91
C ALA A 210 -17.72 2.90 -15.29
N ILE A 211 -17.79 2.77 -13.96
CA ILE A 211 -18.77 1.92 -13.28
C ILE A 211 -20.20 2.33 -13.67
N ILE A 212 -20.46 3.63 -13.77
CA ILE A 212 -21.78 4.15 -14.13
C ILE A 212 -21.99 4.06 -15.64
N HIS A 213 -20.99 4.46 -16.43
CA HIS A 213 -21.10 4.48 -17.90
C HIS A 213 -21.33 3.10 -18.51
N THR A 214 -20.83 2.03 -17.89
CA THR A 214 -21.07 0.64 -18.35
C THR A 214 -22.37 0.05 -17.82
N GLY A 215 -23.20 0.83 -17.13
CA GLY A 215 -24.45 0.34 -16.54
C GLY A 215 -24.26 -0.51 -15.28
N SER A 216 -23.08 -0.47 -14.65
CA SER A 216 -22.76 -1.31 -13.49
C SER A 216 -23.17 -0.72 -12.13
N GLY A 217 -23.72 0.50 -12.11
CA GLY A 217 -24.22 1.15 -10.89
C GLY A 217 -25.15 0.27 -10.04
N PRO A 218 -26.17 -0.40 -10.62
CA PRO A 218 -27.03 -1.33 -9.90
C PRO A 218 -26.30 -2.51 -9.26
N HIS A 219 -25.23 -3.01 -9.88
CA HIS A 219 -24.42 -4.08 -9.30
C HIS A 219 -23.65 -3.61 -8.07
N LEU A 220 -23.09 -2.40 -8.12
CA LEU A 220 -22.42 -1.81 -6.97
C LEU A 220 -23.42 -1.51 -5.83
N CYS A 221 -24.63 -1.05 -6.14
CA CYS A 221 -25.69 -0.88 -5.15
C CYS A 221 -26.03 -2.19 -4.43
N GLU A 222 -26.11 -3.30 -5.15
CA GLU A 222 -26.35 -4.62 -4.57
C GLU A 222 -25.19 -5.07 -3.66
N LEU A 223 -23.93 -4.84 -4.07
CA LEU A 223 -22.77 -5.14 -3.21
C LEU A 223 -22.79 -4.35 -1.89
N ILE A 224 -23.18 -3.07 -1.94
CA ILE A 224 -23.37 -2.22 -0.75
C ILE A 224 -24.49 -2.79 0.13
N ARG A 225 -25.65 -3.09 -0.46
CA ARG A 225 -26.81 -3.65 0.26
C ARG A 225 -26.51 -4.99 0.93
N MET A 226 -25.72 -5.84 0.28
CA MET A 226 -25.29 -7.13 0.82
C MET A 226 -24.19 -7.03 1.89
N GLY A 227 -23.72 -5.81 2.21
CA GLY A 227 -22.69 -5.56 3.23
C GLY A 227 -21.27 -5.91 2.79
N PHE A 228 -20.98 -5.95 1.49
CA PHE A 228 -19.63 -6.24 0.99
C PHE A 228 -18.76 -5.00 0.78
N VAL A 229 -19.33 -3.80 0.86
CA VAL A 229 -18.62 -2.52 0.72
C VAL A 229 -18.85 -1.70 1.98
N HIS A 230 -17.77 -1.39 2.68
CA HIS A 230 -17.81 -0.63 3.94
C HIS A 230 -17.33 0.81 3.75
N ARG A 231 -16.51 1.02 2.72
CA ARG A 231 -15.98 2.33 2.35
C ARG A 231 -15.95 2.49 0.83
N LEU A 232 -16.17 3.70 0.34
CA LEU A 232 -16.09 4.06 -1.08
C LEU A 232 -15.15 5.25 -1.29
N PHE A 233 -14.03 5.06 -1.97
CA PHE A 233 -13.18 6.17 -2.44
C PHE A 233 -13.40 6.39 -3.94
N ALA A 234 -13.73 7.62 -4.31
CA ALA A 234 -13.97 8.00 -5.69
C ALA A 234 -13.61 9.48 -5.90
N GLY A 235 -13.95 10.02 -7.07
CA GLY A 235 -13.92 11.46 -7.34
C GLY A 235 -15.30 11.99 -7.73
N ASN A 236 -15.37 13.30 -8.00
CA ASN A 236 -16.62 13.99 -8.37
C ASN A 236 -17.40 13.26 -9.48
N ALA A 237 -16.70 12.83 -10.54
CA ALA A 237 -17.34 12.23 -11.72
C ALA A 237 -18.19 10.97 -11.41
N LEU A 238 -17.72 10.05 -10.55
CA LEU A 238 -18.51 8.86 -10.21
C LEU A 238 -19.82 9.26 -9.54
N ALA A 239 -19.73 10.12 -8.51
CA ALA A 239 -20.89 10.57 -7.77
C ALA A 239 -21.84 11.41 -8.64
N ALA A 240 -21.31 12.31 -9.47
CA ALA A 240 -22.10 13.16 -10.34
C ALA A 240 -22.87 12.34 -11.38
N HIS A 241 -22.24 11.36 -12.03
CA HIS A 241 -22.91 10.51 -13.03
C HIS A 241 -23.87 9.50 -12.41
N ASP A 242 -23.59 8.99 -11.22
CA ASP A 242 -24.55 8.17 -10.48
C ASP A 242 -25.83 8.95 -10.16
N ILE A 243 -25.67 10.18 -9.68
CA ILE A 243 -26.80 11.07 -9.35
C ILE A 243 -27.53 11.53 -10.63
N GLU A 244 -26.79 11.79 -11.71
CA GLU A 244 -27.37 12.04 -13.04
C GLU A 244 -28.27 10.87 -13.47
N GLN A 245 -27.78 9.64 -13.34
CA GLN A 245 -28.52 8.44 -13.68
C GLN A 245 -29.78 8.30 -12.82
N ALA A 246 -29.66 8.53 -11.51
CA ALA A 246 -30.80 8.45 -10.59
C ALA A 246 -31.90 9.50 -10.90
N MET A 247 -31.52 10.69 -11.36
CA MET A 247 -32.46 11.79 -11.62
C MET A 247 -33.04 11.79 -13.03
N PHE A 248 -32.25 11.39 -14.03
CA PHE A 248 -32.56 11.58 -15.45
C PHE A 248 -32.51 10.30 -16.27
N GLY A 249 -32.06 9.18 -15.69
CA GLY A 249 -31.88 7.91 -16.42
C GLY A 249 -30.73 7.92 -17.42
N THR A 250 -29.85 8.93 -17.38
CA THR A 250 -28.72 9.09 -18.28
C THR A 250 -27.38 9.08 -17.58
N SER A 251 -26.33 8.79 -18.36
CA SER A 251 -24.95 9.09 -17.99
C SER A 251 -24.27 9.80 -19.15
N LEU A 252 -23.79 11.04 -18.94
CA LEU A 252 -23.33 11.93 -20.01
C LEU A 252 -24.37 12.12 -21.13
N GLY A 253 -25.66 12.13 -20.77
CA GLY A 253 -26.76 12.27 -21.74
C GLY A 253 -27.10 11.03 -22.55
N VAL A 254 -26.47 9.89 -22.29
CA VAL A 254 -26.80 8.59 -22.92
C VAL A 254 -27.75 7.82 -22.02
N GLN A 255 -28.88 7.33 -22.54
CA GLN A 255 -29.75 6.41 -21.82
C GLN A 255 -29.09 5.04 -21.71
N LEU A 256 -28.82 4.59 -20.49
CA LEU A 256 -28.13 3.30 -20.29
C LEU A 256 -28.99 2.09 -20.69
N ALA A 257 -30.32 2.24 -20.70
CA ALA A 257 -31.24 1.15 -21.05
C ALA A 257 -31.31 0.88 -22.57
N SER A 258 -31.17 1.91 -23.41
CA SER A 258 -31.31 1.80 -24.87
C SER A 258 -30.03 2.12 -25.65
N GLY A 259 -29.08 2.84 -25.04
CA GLY A 259 -27.90 3.38 -25.70
C GLY A 259 -28.15 4.67 -26.48
N ASP A 260 -29.37 5.20 -26.46
CA ASP A 260 -29.72 6.41 -27.21
C ASP A 260 -29.14 7.67 -26.58
N ILE A 261 -28.73 8.62 -27.43
CA ILE A 261 -28.31 9.96 -27.00
C ILE A 261 -29.57 10.82 -26.86
N ILE A 262 -29.80 11.40 -25.68
CA ILE A 262 -30.89 12.34 -25.45
C ILE A 262 -30.51 13.73 -25.95
N GLU A 263 -31.43 14.40 -26.63
CA GLU A 263 -31.33 15.83 -26.97
C GLU A 263 -31.09 16.67 -25.69
N ALA A 264 -30.07 17.53 -25.71
CA ALA A 264 -29.60 18.30 -24.54
C ALA A 264 -29.17 17.46 -23.31
N GLY A 265 -28.94 16.16 -23.47
CA GLY A 265 -28.50 15.27 -22.37
C GLY A 265 -27.15 15.65 -21.77
N HIS A 266 -26.30 16.36 -22.51
CA HIS A 266 -25.04 16.89 -22.00
C HIS A 266 -25.22 17.82 -20.78
N GLU A 267 -26.40 18.42 -20.59
CA GLU A 267 -26.67 19.29 -19.44
C GLU A 267 -27.06 18.52 -18.16
N HIS A 268 -27.40 17.24 -18.26
CA HIS A 268 -27.99 16.48 -17.16
C HIS A 268 -27.06 16.39 -15.94
N HIS A 269 -25.78 16.14 -16.15
CA HIS A 269 -24.81 16.07 -15.05
C HIS A 269 -24.65 17.43 -14.33
N LEU A 270 -24.62 18.55 -15.07
CA LEU A 270 -24.57 19.89 -14.46
C LEU A 270 -25.84 20.20 -13.68
N ARG A 271 -27.01 19.80 -14.20
CA ARG A 271 -28.30 19.95 -13.52
C ARG A 271 -28.36 19.11 -12.24
N ALA A 272 -27.84 17.89 -12.27
CA ALA A 272 -27.71 17.02 -11.10
C ALA A 272 -26.83 17.67 -10.02
N ILE A 273 -25.63 18.12 -10.39
CA ILE A 273 -24.70 18.79 -9.47
C ILE A 273 -25.33 20.05 -8.87
N ASN A 274 -25.96 20.90 -9.70
CA ASN A 274 -26.64 22.11 -9.22
C ASN A 274 -27.76 21.78 -8.22
N ARG A 275 -28.56 20.74 -8.48
CA ARG A 275 -29.63 20.30 -7.57
C ARG A 275 -29.07 19.84 -6.22
N VAL A 276 -27.99 19.05 -6.22
CA VAL A 276 -27.35 18.60 -4.96
C VAL A 276 -26.73 19.77 -4.19
N ARG A 277 -26.07 20.70 -4.88
CA ARG A 277 -25.53 21.92 -4.25
C ARG A 277 -26.63 22.75 -3.61
N ARG A 278 -27.80 22.88 -4.27
CA ARG A 278 -28.97 23.57 -3.71
C ARG A 278 -29.60 22.84 -2.52
N ALA A 279 -29.50 21.52 -2.46
CA ALA A 279 -29.94 20.72 -1.32
C ALA A 279 -28.96 20.80 -0.13
N GLY A 280 -27.73 21.28 -0.35
CA GLY A 280 -26.69 21.41 0.68
C GLY A 280 -25.75 20.22 0.79
N GLY A 281 -25.90 19.20 -0.07
CA GLY A 281 -25.08 18.00 -0.09
C GLY A 281 -25.85 16.76 -0.51
N ILE A 282 -25.13 15.67 -0.79
CA ILE A 282 -25.62 14.34 -1.14
C ILE A 282 -26.51 13.80 -0.02
N ARG A 283 -26.09 13.88 1.25
CA ARG A 283 -26.90 13.37 2.37
C ARG A 283 -28.24 14.09 2.46
N GLN A 284 -28.24 15.41 2.40
CA GLN A 284 -29.45 16.23 2.42
C GLN A 284 -30.34 15.97 1.20
N ALA A 285 -29.73 15.72 0.04
CA ALA A 285 -30.45 15.35 -1.17
C ALA A 285 -31.10 13.96 -1.07
N VAL A 286 -30.46 12.99 -0.39
CA VAL A 286 -31.06 11.69 -0.08
C VAL A 286 -32.19 11.84 0.94
N ASP A 287 -31.95 12.53 2.05
CA ASP A 287 -32.92 12.71 3.14
C ASP A 287 -34.19 13.44 2.68
N SER A 288 -34.07 14.34 1.71
CA SER A 288 -35.21 15.04 1.09
C SER A 288 -35.92 14.26 -0.02
N GLY A 289 -35.42 13.07 -0.40
CA GLY A 289 -35.95 12.26 -1.50
C GLY A 289 -35.58 12.78 -2.89
N LEU A 290 -34.72 13.79 -3.00
CA LEU A 290 -34.22 14.32 -4.28
C LEU A 290 -33.33 13.31 -5.01
N ILE A 291 -32.55 12.52 -4.27
CA ILE A 291 -31.85 11.33 -4.75
C ILE A 291 -32.57 10.13 -4.15
N ALA A 292 -33.22 9.31 -4.98
CA ALA A 292 -34.04 8.17 -4.52
C ALA A 292 -33.43 6.79 -4.80
N SER A 293 -32.30 6.74 -5.50
CA SER A 293 -31.61 5.51 -5.88
C SER A 293 -30.16 5.82 -6.31
N GLY A 294 -29.40 4.78 -6.65
CA GLY A 294 -27.99 4.90 -7.07
C GLY A 294 -27.00 4.55 -5.96
N VAL A 295 -25.72 4.54 -6.34
CA VAL A 295 -24.58 4.21 -5.49
C VAL A 295 -24.47 5.17 -4.31
N MET A 296 -24.61 6.47 -4.54
CA MET A 296 -24.50 7.48 -3.49
C MET A 296 -25.68 7.40 -2.52
N HIS A 297 -26.89 7.11 -3.02
CA HIS A 297 -28.05 6.80 -2.18
C HIS A 297 -27.79 5.56 -1.31
N ALA A 298 -27.36 4.45 -1.93
CA ALA A 298 -27.06 3.22 -1.23
C ALA A 298 -26.00 3.42 -0.13
N CYS A 299 -24.97 4.25 -0.40
CA CYS A 299 -23.97 4.59 0.60
C CYS A 299 -24.56 5.34 1.80
N VAL A 300 -25.42 6.32 1.57
CA VAL A 300 -26.08 7.08 2.65
C VAL A 300 -27.01 6.18 3.47
N GLU A 301 -27.83 5.37 2.80
CA GLU A 301 -28.82 4.47 3.41
C GLU A 301 -28.17 3.36 4.25
N HIS A 302 -27.05 2.80 3.79
CA HIS A 302 -26.37 1.67 4.46
C HIS A 302 -25.17 2.12 5.30
N GLY A 303 -24.96 3.42 5.48
CA GLY A 303 -23.87 3.96 6.32
C GLY A 303 -22.46 3.66 5.79
N VAL A 304 -22.30 3.56 4.46
CA VAL A 304 -20.98 3.43 3.82
C VAL A 304 -20.28 4.78 3.83
N ASP A 305 -19.14 4.83 4.50
CA ASP A 305 -18.27 6.01 4.50
C ASP A 305 -17.67 6.23 3.11
N PHE A 306 -17.78 7.44 2.57
CA PHE A 306 -17.15 7.76 1.29
C PHE A 306 -16.19 8.96 1.36
N VAL A 307 -15.22 8.98 0.45
CA VAL A 307 -14.31 10.10 0.18
C VAL A 307 -14.37 10.41 -1.30
N LEU A 308 -14.70 11.66 -1.63
CA LEU A 308 -14.68 12.17 -3.00
C LEU A 308 -13.50 13.11 -3.15
N ALA A 309 -12.42 12.63 -3.76
CA ALA A 309 -11.25 13.46 -4.04
C ALA A 309 -11.48 14.33 -5.29
N GLY A 310 -11.15 15.61 -5.18
CA GLY A 310 -11.22 16.54 -6.29
C GLY A 310 -10.16 16.28 -7.36
N SER A 311 -10.48 16.67 -8.58
CA SER A 311 -9.58 16.65 -9.73
C SER A 311 -9.71 17.94 -10.52
N ILE A 312 -8.66 18.30 -11.27
CA ILE A 312 -8.61 19.50 -12.12
C ILE A 312 -9.68 19.51 -13.23
N ARG A 313 -10.35 18.39 -13.47
CA ARG A 313 -11.41 18.23 -14.48
C ARG A 313 -12.83 18.35 -13.93
N ASP A 314 -12.98 18.60 -12.64
CA ASP A 314 -14.29 18.48 -12.00
C ASP A 314 -15.24 19.63 -12.39
N ASP A 315 -16.44 19.26 -12.85
CA ASP A 315 -17.56 20.19 -13.03
C ASP A 315 -18.29 20.43 -11.71
N GLY A 316 -18.52 21.69 -11.31
CA GLY A 316 -19.21 22.04 -10.07
C GLY A 316 -18.24 22.47 -8.96
N PRO A 317 -17.68 21.56 -8.14
CA PRO A 317 -18.02 20.14 -7.93
C PRO A 317 -19.22 19.93 -6.98
N LEU A 318 -19.57 18.68 -6.66
CA LEU A 318 -20.49 18.36 -5.55
C LEU A 318 -19.93 18.89 -4.20
N PRO A 319 -20.77 19.29 -3.23
CA PRO A 319 -20.31 19.89 -1.97
C PRO A 319 -19.34 19.02 -1.15
N GLU A 320 -19.49 17.70 -1.20
CA GLU A 320 -18.66 16.73 -0.48
C GLU A 320 -17.27 16.52 -1.10
N VAL A 321 -17.02 17.05 -2.30
CA VAL A 321 -15.73 16.86 -2.98
C VAL A 321 -14.65 17.67 -2.28
N ILE A 322 -13.61 16.98 -1.85
CA ILE A 322 -12.44 17.59 -1.21
C ILE A 322 -11.51 18.09 -2.32
N THR A 323 -11.50 19.40 -2.54
CA THR A 323 -10.71 20.02 -3.62
C THR A 323 -9.23 20.17 -3.28
N ASP A 324 -8.88 20.20 -1.99
CA ASP A 324 -7.49 20.16 -1.54
C ASP A 324 -6.97 18.73 -1.59
N VAL A 325 -5.99 18.48 -2.46
CA VAL A 325 -5.46 17.13 -2.70
C VAL A 325 -4.75 16.53 -1.49
N LEU A 326 -4.11 17.36 -0.66
CA LEU A 326 -3.43 16.89 0.55
C LEU A 326 -4.46 16.53 1.60
N GLU A 327 -5.53 17.33 1.76
CA GLU A 327 -6.65 16.98 2.63
C GLU A 327 -7.37 15.71 2.17
N ALA A 328 -7.59 15.56 0.86
CA ALA A 328 -8.20 14.35 0.31
C ALA A 328 -7.36 13.12 0.65
N GLN A 329 -6.04 13.21 0.51
CA GLN A 329 -5.12 12.13 0.87
C GLN A 329 -5.13 11.85 2.38
N ARG A 330 -5.17 12.87 3.24
CA ARG A 330 -5.31 12.71 4.70
C ARG A 330 -6.60 11.98 5.08
N GLN A 331 -7.72 12.37 4.50
CA GLN A 331 -9.02 11.72 4.72
C GLN A 331 -9.02 10.28 4.21
N MET A 332 -8.37 10.00 3.08
CA MET A 332 -8.17 8.62 2.61
C MET A 332 -7.38 7.81 3.63
N ARG A 333 -6.19 8.27 4.05
CA ARG A 333 -5.35 7.59 5.07
C ARG A 333 -6.12 7.30 6.35
N ALA A 334 -6.77 8.32 6.92
CA ALA A 334 -7.53 8.18 8.17
C ALA A 334 -8.64 7.11 8.07
N LYS A 335 -9.22 6.94 6.88
CA LYS A 335 -10.28 5.95 6.64
C LYS A 335 -9.76 4.57 6.22
N LEU A 336 -8.45 4.36 6.02
CA LEU A 336 -7.90 3.02 5.75
C LEU A 336 -7.81 2.12 6.99
N ALA A 337 -7.95 2.67 8.19
CA ALA A 337 -7.93 1.89 9.42
C ALA A 337 -8.99 0.76 9.41
N GLY A 338 -8.51 -0.47 9.60
CA GLY A 338 -9.31 -1.70 9.62
C GLY A 338 -9.74 -2.24 8.25
N VAL A 339 -9.27 -1.63 7.15
CA VAL A 339 -9.48 -2.19 5.80
C VAL A 339 -8.59 -3.42 5.62
N GLU A 340 -9.20 -4.55 5.26
CA GLU A 340 -8.50 -5.82 5.00
C GLU A 340 -8.45 -6.16 3.50
N PHE A 341 -9.35 -5.57 2.71
CA PHE A 341 -9.42 -5.78 1.27
C PHE A 341 -9.82 -4.52 0.53
N CYS A 342 -9.15 -4.26 -0.58
CA CYS A 342 -9.40 -3.13 -1.45
C CYS A 342 -9.73 -3.59 -2.87
N LEU A 343 -10.95 -3.31 -3.32
CA LEU A 343 -11.40 -3.56 -4.68
C LEU A 343 -11.32 -2.27 -5.51
N MET A 344 -10.40 -2.22 -6.46
CA MET A 344 -10.16 -1.06 -7.32
C MET A 344 -10.76 -1.30 -8.70
N ILE A 345 -11.65 -0.42 -9.16
CA ILE A 345 -12.44 -0.62 -10.39
C ILE A 345 -12.41 0.62 -11.27
N ALA A 346 -11.80 0.47 -12.45
CA ALA A 346 -11.84 1.41 -13.57
C ALA A 346 -11.47 2.87 -13.21
N THR A 347 -10.40 3.04 -12.43
CA THR A 347 -9.90 4.36 -12.03
C THR A 347 -8.39 4.34 -11.80
N THR A 348 -7.59 4.64 -12.84
CA THR A 348 -6.13 4.62 -12.71
C THR A 348 -5.61 5.55 -11.62
N LEU A 349 -6.07 6.81 -11.59
CA LEU A 349 -5.59 7.82 -10.65
C LEU A 349 -5.88 7.43 -9.20
N HIS A 350 -7.13 7.09 -8.88
CA HIS A 350 -7.50 6.76 -7.50
C HIS A 350 -6.94 5.40 -7.08
N SER A 351 -6.84 4.42 -8.00
CA SER A 351 -6.23 3.12 -7.71
C SER A 351 -4.77 3.27 -7.31
N ILE A 352 -4.00 4.06 -8.06
CA ILE A 352 -2.59 4.32 -7.75
C ILE A 352 -2.48 5.11 -6.44
N ALA A 353 -3.29 6.16 -6.27
CA ALA A 353 -3.26 6.97 -5.06
C ALA A 353 -3.50 6.09 -3.81
N VAL A 354 -4.55 5.26 -3.82
CA VAL A 354 -4.87 4.38 -2.69
C VAL A 354 -3.85 3.26 -2.54
N GLY A 355 -3.34 2.67 -3.64
CA GLY A 355 -2.31 1.64 -3.60
C GLY A 355 -1.04 2.09 -2.86
N ASN A 356 -0.62 3.35 -3.03
CA ASN A 356 0.52 3.91 -2.30
C ASN A 356 0.24 4.03 -0.79
N LEU A 357 -1.02 4.20 -0.37
CA LEU A 357 -1.40 4.36 1.04
C LEU A 357 -1.61 3.03 1.77
N LEU A 358 -1.69 1.91 1.04
CA LEU A 358 -2.03 0.62 1.60
C LEU A 358 -0.78 -0.13 2.09
N PRO A 359 -0.83 -0.68 3.32
CA PRO A 359 0.21 -1.61 3.76
C PRO A 359 0.09 -2.95 3.04
N ALA A 360 1.20 -3.68 2.95
CA ALA A 360 1.33 -4.88 2.13
C ALA A 360 0.38 -6.02 2.53
N TRP A 361 -0.14 -6.04 3.75
CA TRP A 361 -1.06 -7.08 4.23
C TRP A 361 -2.51 -6.84 3.82
N VAL A 362 -2.85 -5.66 3.29
CA VAL A 362 -4.17 -5.42 2.69
C VAL A 362 -4.20 -6.08 1.32
N ARG A 363 -5.14 -7.00 1.12
CA ARG A 363 -5.30 -7.67 -0.17
C ARG A 363 -5.94 -6.70 -1.17
N VAL A 364 -5.43 -6.67 -2.39
CA VAL A 364 -5.92 -5.76 -3.42
C VAL A 364 -6.41 -6.57 -4.63
N ALA A 365 -7.54 -6.18 -5.20
CA ALA A 365 -7.97 -6.62 -6.51
C ALA A 365 -8.15 -5.40 -7.40
N CYS A 366 -7.53 -5.40 -8.58
CA CYS A 366 -7.61 -4.30 -9.53
C CYS A 366 -8.25 -4.77 -10.83
N VAL A 367 -9.35 -4.12 -11.20
CA VAL A 367 -10.17 -4.43 -12.36
C VAL A 367 -10.20 -3.23 -13.29
N ASP A 368 -9.62 -3.38 -14.47
CA ASP A 368 -9.61 -2.33 -15.48
C ASP A 368 -9.56 -2.97 -16.87
N ILE A 369 -10.21 -2.36 -17.85
CA ILE A 369 -10.14 -2.84 -19.24
C ILE A 369 -8.77 -2.56 -19.85
N ASN A 370 -8.07 -1.53 -19.36
CA ASN A 370 -6.74 -1.16 -19.78
C ASN A 370 -5.68 -1.93 -18.97
N PRO A 371 -4.93 -2.85 -19.58
CA PRO A 371 -3.88 -3.61 -18.89
C PRO A 371 -2.82 -2.71 -18.26
N SER A 372 -2.58 -1.52 -18.83
CA SER A 372 -1.59 -0.57 -18.32
C SER A 372 -1.92 -0.05 -16.92
N THR A 373 -3.21 0.08 -16.57
CA THR A 373 -3.61 0.46 -15.21
C THR A 373 -3.17 -0.61 -14.21
N VAL A 374 -3.48 -1.87 -14.54
CA VAL A 374 -3.21 -3.02 -13.68
C VAL A 374 -1.70 -3.26 -13.53
N ILE A 375 -0.94 -3.11 -14.63
CA ILE A 375 0.54 -3.21 -14.61
C ILE A 375 1.13 -2.13 -13.71
N LYS A 376 0.74 -0.87 -13.89
CA LYS A 376 1.25 0.25 -13.07
C LYS A 376 1.01 0.08 -11.57
N LEU A 377 -0.11 -0.53 -11.19
CA LEU A 377 -0.40 -0.81 -9.79
C LEU A 377 0.46 -1.95 -9.24
N ASN A 378 0.61 -3.04 -10.00
CA ASN A 378 1.47 -4.16 -9.62
C ASN A 378 2.93 -3.75 -9.44
N ASP A 379 3.43 -2.84 -10.26
CA ASP A 379 4.83 -2.40 -10.23
C ASP A 379 5.16 -1.49 -9.01
N ARG A 380 4.15 -0.99 -8.29
CA ARG A 380 4.31 -0.08 -7.13
C ARG A 380 4.32 -0.82 -5.79
N GLY A 381 5.04 -1.93 -5.71
CA GLY A 381 5.20 -2.68 -4.45
C GLY A 381 3.94 -3.43 -3.97
N SER A 382 2.84 -3.36 -4.72
CA SER A 382 1.58 -4.06 -4.41
C SER A 382 1.57 -5.46 -5.01
N PHE A 383 2.60 -6.27 -4.68
CA PHE A 383 2.78 -7.64 -5.21
C PHE A 383 1.64 -8.61 -4.86
N GLN A 384 0.74 -8.19 -3.96
CA GLN A 384 -0.42 -8.94 -3.47
C GLN A 384 -1.67 -8.69 -4.33
N THR A 385 -1.54 -7.85 -5.37
CA THR A 385 -2.67 -7.41 -6.19
C THR A 385 -3.09 -8.50 -7.18
N VAL A 386 -4.35 -8.90 -7.10
CA VAL A 386 -5.01 -9.69 -8.13
C VAL A 386 -5.43 -8.75 -9.26
N GLY A 387 -4.67 -8.75 -10.35
CA GLY A 387 -4.97 -7.95 -11.54
C GLY A 387 -5.90 -8.66 -12.52
N ILE A 388 -7.04 -8.07 -12.84
CA ILE A 388 -8.01 -8.60 -13.80
C ILE A 388 -8.23 -7.58 -14.92
N VAL A 389 -7.79 -7.93 -16.12
CA VAL A 389 -8.00 -7.09 -17.31
C VAL A 389 -9.32 -7.48 -17.97
N THR A 390 -10.37 -6.68 -17.75
CA THR A 390 -11.74 -6.96 -18.20
C THR A 390 -12.62 -5.72 -18.11
N ASP A 391 -13.74 -5.74 -18.83
CA ASP A 391 -14.83 -4.78 -18.62
C ASP A 391 -15.44 -4.93 -17.20
N VAL A 392 -15.91 -3.82 -16.66
CA VAL A 392 -16.47 -3.68 -15.31
C VAL A 392 -17.80 -4.41 -15.16
N GLU A 393 -18.71 -4.30 -16.14
CA GLU A 393 -20.05 -4.92 -16.02
C GLU A 393 -19.97 -6.44 -15.92
N PRO A 394 -19.26 -7.16 -16.82
CA PRO A 394 -19.17 -8.62 -16.74
C PRO A 394 -18.48 -9.08 -15.46
N PHE A 395 -17.53 -8.28 -14.96
CA PHE A 395 -16.85 -8.55 -13.69
C PHE A 395 -17.82 -8.43 -12.51
N LEU A 396 -18.50 -7.30 -12.35
CA LEU A 396 -19.40 -7.06 -11.21
C LEU A 396 -20.61 -8.00 -11.24
N SER A 397 -21.16 -8.27 -12.43
CA SER A 397 -22.24 -9.24 -12.64
C SER A 397 -21.81 -10.66 -12.25
N SER A 398 -20.60 -11.09 -12.65
CA SER A 398 -20.05 -12.39 -12.25
C SER A 398 -19.73 -12.46 -10.76
N LEU A 399 -19.17 -11.39 -10.19
CA LEU A 399 -18.89 -11.30 -8.76
C LEU A 399 -20.16 -11.44 -7.93
N LEU A 400 -21.24 -10.74 -8.30
CA LEU A 400 -22.52 -10.87 -7.61
C LEU A 400 -23.11 -12.26 -7.70
N ARG A 401 -23.02 -12.93 -8.86
CA ARG A 401 -23.45 -14.32 -9.01
C ARG A 401 -22.67 -15.26 -8.09
N GLU A 402 -21.38 -15.01 -7.93
CA GLU A 402 -20.53 -15.80 -7.03
C GLU A 402 -20.74 -15.47 -5.56
N LEU A 403 -21.31 -14.29 -5.21
CA LEU A 403 -21.57 -13.83 -3.83
C LEU A 403 -22.96 -14.20 -3.31
N LYS A 404 -23.95 -14.29 -4.21
CA LYS A 404 -25.26 -14.91 -3.96
C LYS A 404 -25.09 -16.42 -3.73
#